data_AF-A0A6P9CRN6-F1
#
_entry.id   AF-A0A6P9CRN6-F1
#
_cell.length_a   1.000
_cell.length_b   1.000
_cell.length_c   1.000
_cell.angle_alpha   90.00
_cell.angle_beta   90.00
_cell.angle_gamma   90.00
#
_symmetry.space_group_name_H-M   'P 1'
#
loop_
_entity.id
_entity.type
_entity.pdbx_description
1 polymer ?
#
loop_
_entity_poly.entity_id
_entity_poly.type
_entity_poly.pdbx_seq_one_letter_code
_entity_poly.pdbx_strand_id
1 'polypeptide(L)'
;MDAAEVEFLAEREMVTIIPNFSLDRIYLIGGELGPFNPGLPVEVPLWLALNLKQRQKCRLVAPDWMDVEKLEQMRDQERKEDTFTPMPNPFYMELTKLLLNYAADNIPKADEIRTLVKDIWDTRIAKLRVSADSFVRQQEAHARKKSYA
;
A
#
# COMPACT_ATOMS: atom_id res chain seq x y z
N MET A 1 -8.48 11.58 13.08
CA MET A 1 -7.25 11.43 12.30
C MET A 1 -7.45 12.08 10.97
N ASP A 2 -6.50 12.89 10.54
CA ASP A 2 -6.47 13.44 9.19
C ASP A 2 -5.75 12.48 8.23
N ALA A 3 -5.73 12.81 6.94
CA ALA A 3 -5.06 11.98 5.94
C ALA A 3 -3.54 11.92 6.11
N ALA A 4 -2.93 12.96 6.70
CA ALA A 4 -1.48 13.03 6.89
C ALA A 4 -1.02 12.08 8.01
N GLU A 5 -1.81 11.95 9.08
CA GLU A 5 -1.56 10.98 10.14
C GLU A 5 -1.64 9.53 9.62
N VAL A 6 -2.58 9.22 8.71
CA VAL A 6 -2.68 7.88 8.10
C VAL A 6 -1.49 7.61 7.19
N GLU A 7 -1.07 8.58 6.38
CA GLU A 7 0.13 8.48 5.54
C GLU A 7 1.38 8.23 6.39
N PHE A 8 1.54 8.94 7.51
CA PHE A 8 2.63 8.72 8.47
C PHE A 8 2.63 7.31 9.08
N LEU A 9 1.45 6.72 9.32
CA LEU A 9 1.36 5.34 9.80
C LEU A 9 1.73 4.33 8.70
N ALA A 10 1.27 4.56 7.47
CA ALA A 10 1.59 3.73 6.31
C ALA A 10 3.09 3.72 5.98
N GLU A 11 3.81 4.80 6.29
CA GLU A 11 5.26 4.88 6.09
C GLU A 11 6.10 3.87 6.90
N ARG A 12 5.47 3.18 7.86
CA ARG A 12 6.09 2.10 8.64
C ARG A 12 6.11 0.76 7.90
N GLU A 13 5.33 0.63 6.83
CA GLU A 13 5.29 -0.60 6.04
C GLU A 13 6.67 -0.90 5.45
N MET A 14 7.03 -2.18 5.49
CA MET A 14 8.32 -2.65 4.97
C MET A 14 8.24 -2.82 3.46
N VAL A 15 9.24 -2.30 2.75
CA VAL A 15 9.37 -2.42 1.30
C VAL A 15 10.78 -2.85 0.92
N THR A 16 10.91 -3.49 -0.22
CA THR A 16 12.21 -3.94 -0.73
C THR A 16 12.83 -2.87 -1.63
N ILE A 17 14.09 -2.56 -1.39
CA ILE A 17 14.92 -1.72 -2.25
C ILE A 17 16.17 -2.46 -2.71
N ILE A 18 16.75 -2.01 -3.82
CA ILE A 18 18.08 -2.40 -4.27
C ILE A 18 18.97 -1.15 -4.19
N PRO A 19 19.87 -1.04 -3.19
CA PRO A 19 20.73 0.12 -3.01
C PRO A 19 21.88 0.12 -4.03
N ASN A 20 22.46 1.31 -4.27
CA ASN A 20 23.66 1.49 -5.09
C ASN A 20 24.88 1.98 -4.27
N PHE A 21 24.82 1.82 -2.95
CA PHE A 21 25.85 2.22 -2.01
C PHE A 21 26.13 1.09 -1.02
N SER A 22 27.32 1.15 -0.41
CA SER A 22 27.72 0.26 0.67
C SER A 22 27.54 0.96 2.01
N LEU A 23 26.91 0.29 2.97
CA LEU A 23 26.82 0.77 4.35
C LEU A 23 26.60 -0.43 5.28
N ASP A 24 27.32 -0.46 6.39
CA ASP A 24 27.14 -1.48 7.42
C ASP A 24 25.78 -1.34 8.13
N ARG A 25 25.49 -2.27 9.03
CA ARG A 25 24.23 -2.26 9.79
C ARG A 25 24.06 -0.95 10.56
N ILE A 26 22.84 -0.43 10.51
CA ILE A 26 22.41 0.73 11.28
C ILE A 26 21.49 0.24 12.39
N TYR A 27 21.74 0.70 13.61
CA TYR A 27 20.92 0.38 14.78
C TYR A 27 20.04 1.58 15.10
N LEU A 28 18.75 1.48 14.81
CA LEU A 28 17.74 2.50 15.12
C LEU A 28 16.98 2.11 16.39
N ILE A 29 16.28 3.06 17.00
CA ILE A 29 15.38 2.79 18.14
C ILE A 29 14.31 1.75 17.76
N GLY A 30 13.85 1.77 16.51
CA GLY A 30 12.84 0.86 15.97
C GLY A 30 13.37 -0.47 15.42
N GLY A 31 14.67 -0.76 15.52
CA GLY A 31 15.27 -2.00 15.02
C GLY A 31 16.55 -1.79 14.20
N GLU A 32 17.05 -2.88 13.61
CA GLU A 32 18.25 -2.87 12.76
C GLU A 32 17.89 -2.76 11.28
N LEU A 33 18.71 -2.05 10.50
CA LEU A 33 18.60 -1.96 9.05
C LEU A 33 19.93 -2.30 8.37
N GLY A 34 19.87 -2.92 7.20
CA GLY A 34 21.04 -3.34 6.44
C GLY A 34 21.60 -4.71 6.84
N PRO A 35 22.83 -5.06 6.44
CA PRO A 35 23.76 -4.21 5.69
C PRO A 35 23.25 -3.84 4.30
N PHE A 36 23.60 -2.66 3.83
CA PHE A 36 23.30 -2.19 2.47
C PHE A 36 24.46 -2.58 1.57
N ASN A 37 24.25 -3.59 0.74
CA ASN A 37 25.22 -4.05 -0.24
C ASN A 37 24.76 -3.62 -1.64
N PRO A 38 25.59 -2.93 -2.44
CA PRO A 38 25.21 -2.50 -3.78
C PRO A 38 24.66 -3.65 -4.63
N GLY A 39 23.50 -3.45 -5.25
CA GLY A 39 22.88 -4.42 -6.15
C GLY A 39 22.17 -5.60 -5.46
N LEU A 40 22.22 -5.72 -4.14
CA LEU A 40 21.50 -6.78 -3.40
C LEU A 40 20.21 -6.23 -2.76
N PRO A 41 19.08 -6.94 -2.88
CA PRO A 41 17.83 -6.53 -2.23
C PRO A 41 17.97 -6.43 -0.70
N VAL A 42 17.33 -5.44 -0.11
CA VAL A 42 17.20 -5.26 1.34
C VAL A 42 15.84 -4.65 1.69
N GLU A 43 15.22 -5.15 2.76
CA GLU A 43 13.97 -4.60 3.28
C GLU A 43 14.25 -3.40 4.20
N VAL A 44 13.49 -2.33 3.98
CA VAL A 44 13.54 -1.09 4.76
C VAL A 44 12.13 -0.54 4.95
N PRO A 45 11.88 0.27 5.98
CA PRO A 45 10.62 0.98 6.11
C PRO A 45 10.44 1.98 4.96
N LEU A 46 9.19 2.20 4.54
CA LEU A 46 8.84 3.02 3.38
C LEU A 46 9.42 4.44 3.47
N TRP A 47 9.38 5.10 4.62
CA TRP A 47 9.95 6.45 4.79
C TRP A 47 11.43 6.51 4.39
N LEU A 48 12.21 5.47 4.71
CA LEU A 48 13.63 5.42 4.36
C LEU A 48 13.81 5.11 2.87
N ALA A 49 13.04 4.15 2.36
CA ALA A 49 13.03 3.82 0.94
C ALA A 49 12.76 5.05 0.06
N LEU A 50 11.73 5.84 0.38
CA LEU A 50 11.38 7.06 -0.35
C LEU A 50 12.48 8.13 -0.23
N ASN A 51 13.06 8.31 0.97
CA ASN A 51 14.17 9.24 1.17
C ASN A 51 15.39 8.86 0.31
N LEU A 52 15.76 7.58 0.29
CA LEU A 52 16.87 7.07 -0.52
C LEU A 52 16.58 7.18 -2.03
N LYS A 53 15.34 6.91 -2.45
CA LYS A 53 14.91 7.04 -3.85
C LYS A 53 15.02 8.48 -4.35
N GLN A 54 14.55 9.46 -3.58
CA GLN A 54 14.66 10.88 -3.93
C GLN A 54 16.11 11.35 -4.06
N ARG A 55 17.04 10.70 -3.33
CA ARG A 55 18.48 10.94 -3.40
C ARG A 55 19.20 10.09 -4.45
N GLN A 56 18.47 9.34 -5.27
CA GLN A 56 19.00 8.43 -6.30
C GLN A 56 19.95 7.36 -5.73
N LYS A 57 19.70 6.90 -4.49
CA LYS A 57 20.53 5.92 -3.77
C LYS A 57 19.99 4.49 -3.80
N CYS A 58 18.82 4.28 -4.40
CA CYS A 58 18.26 2.96 -4.58
C CYS A 58 17.31 2.90 -5.78
N ARG A 59 17.02 1.68 -6.19
CA ARG A 59 15.85 1.32 -7.00
C ARG A 59 14.81 0.69 -6.09
N LEU A 60 13.56 1.10 -6.21
CA LEU A 60 12.44 0.48 -5.50
C LEU A 60 11.97 -0.78 -6.24
N VAL A 61 11.63 -1.82 -5.49
CA VAL A 61 10.98 -3.02 -6.02
C VAL A 61 9.49 -2.93 -5.71
N ALA A 62 8.65 -3.14 -6.74
CA ALA A 62 7.20 -3.13 -6.57
C ALA A 62 6.77 -4.26 -5.61
N PRO A 63 5.87 -4.01 -4.64
CA PRO A 63 5.28 -5.08 -3.84
C PRO A 63 4.58 -6.13 -4.71
N ASP A 64 4.59 -7.40 -4.30
CA ASP A 64 4.05 -8.51 -5.09
C ASP A 64 2.57 -8.38 -5.47
N TRP A 65 1.78 -7.67 -4.65
CA TRP A 65 0.36 -7.41 -4.90
C TRP A 65 0.14 -6.26 -5.90
N MET A 66 1.15 -5.41 -6.13
CA MET A 66 1.12 -4.29 -7.05
C MET A 66 1.41 -4.76 -8.48
N ASP A 67 0.62 -5.74 -8.91
CA ASP A 67 0.66 -6.37 -10.21
C ASP A 67 -0.72 -6.23 -10.88
N VAL A 68 -0.73 -5.97 -12.18
CA VAL A 68 -1.96 -5.68 -12.92
C VAL A 68 -2.92 -6.85 -12.88
N GLU A 69 -2.45 -8.08 -13.14
CA GLU A 69 -3.32 -9.26 -13.22
C GLU A 69 -3.95 -9.56 -11.86
N LYS A 70 -3.17 -9.46 -10.78
CA LYS A 70 -3.68 -9.64 -9.40
C LYS A 70 -4.69 -8.56 -9.02
N LEU A 71 -4.43 -7.31 -9.37
CA LEU A 71 -5.33 -6.19 -9.07
C LEU A 71 -6.64 -6.28 -9.87
N GLU A 72 -6.60 -6.75 -11.11
CA GLU A 72 -7.80 -7.04 -11.89
C GLU A 72 -8.67 -8.11 -11.22
N GLN A 73 -8.06 -9.21 -10.77
CA GLN A 73 -8.76 -10.26 -10.04
C GLN A 73 -9.39 -9.73 -8.74
N MET A 74 -8.65 -8.92 -7.97
CA MET A 74 -9.16 -8.29 -6.75
C MET A 74 -10.34 -7.34 -7.04
N ARG A 75 -10.25 -6.52 -8.10
CA ARG A 75 -11.32 -5.63 -8.54
C ARG A 75 -12.58 -6.41 -8.90
N ASP A 76 -12.43 -7.47 -9.68
CA ASP A 76 -13.57 -8.25 -10.16
C ASP A 76 -14.21 -9.04 -9.01
N GLN A 77 -13.40 -9.55 -8.08
CA GLN A 77 -13.89 -10.18 -6.85
C GLN A 77 -14.64 -9.17 -5.96
N GLU A 78 -14.09 -7.97 -5.76
CA GLU A 78 -14.75 -6.91 -5.00
C GLU A 78 -16.08 -6.51 -5.63
N ARG A 79 -16.19 -6.45 -6.97
CA ARG A 79 -17.46 -6.15 -7.64
C ARG A 79 -18.49 -7.28 -7.52
N LYS A 80 -18.03 -8.53 -7.48
CA LYS A 80 -18.89 -9.72 -7.41
C LYS A 80 -19.48 -9.96 -6.02
N GLU A 81 -18.69 -9.73 -4.98
CA GLU A 81 -19.10 -9.97 -3.59
C GLU A 81 -19.93 -8.81 -3.05
N ASP A 82 -21.03 -9.09 -2.34
CA ASP A 82 -21.82 -8.04 -1.68
C ASP A 82 -21.13 -7.48 -0.43
N THR A 83 -20.20 -8.26 0.14
CA THR A 83 -19.43 -7.87 1.33
C THR A 83 -18.03 -7.38 0.96
N PHE A 84 -17.35 -6.72 1.89
CA PHE A 84 -15.95 -6.32 1.73
C PHE A 84 -15.04 -7.55 1.64
N THR A 85 -14.24 -7.62 0.58
CA THR A 85 -13.20 -8.64 0.43
C THR A 85 -11.93 -8.23 1.20
N PRO A 86 -11.03 -9.18 1.54
CA PRO A 86 -9.73 -8.84 2.10
C PRO A 86 -8.87 -8.06 1.10
N MET A 87 -8.09 -7.10 1.60
CA MET A 87 -7.13 -6.33 0.82
C MET A 87 -5.70 -6.81 1.08
N PRO A 88 -4.77 -6.65 0.11
CA PRO A 88 -3.41 -7.17 0.23
C PRO A 88 -2.57 -6.46 1.30
N ASN A 89 -2.91 -5.21 1.62
CA ASN A 89 -2.26 -4.43 2.67
C ASN A 89 -3.28 -3.46 3.26
N PRO A 90 -3.28 -3.20 4.59
CA PRO A 90 -4.20 -2.24 5.21
C PRO A 90 -4.03 -0.80 4.70
N PHE A 91 -2.82 -0.44 4.26
CA PHE A 91 -2.44 0.87 3.73
C PHE A 91 -2.19 0.86 2.21
N TYR A 92 -2.88 -0.02 1.47
CA TYR A 92 -2.68 -0.16 0.02
C TYR A 92 -2.87 1.15 -0.76
N MET A 93 -3.71 2.07 -0.28
CA MET A 93 -3.96 3.37 -0.90
C MET A 93 -2.74 4.30 -0.75
N GLU A 94 -2.23 4.43 0.46
CA GLU A 94 -1.06 5.24 0.79
C GLU A 94 0.18 4.68 0.09
N LEU A 95 0.38 3.36 0.12
CA LEU A 95 1.48 2.68 -0.58
C LEU A 95 1.42 2.94 -2.08
N THR A 96 0.26 2.75 -2.72
CA THR A 96 0.09 3.01 -4.16
C THR A 96 0.37 4.47 -4.49
N LYS A 97 -0.18 5.40 -3.72
CA LYS A 97 0.04 6.84 -3.91
C LYS A 97 1.53 7.18 -3.82
N LEU A 98 2.19 6.81 -2.74
CA LEU A 98 3.59 7.17 -2.50
C LEU A 98 4.52 6.50 -3.51
N LEU A 99 4.39 5.19 -3.73
CA LEU A 99 5.25 4.45 -4.65
C LEU A 99 5.09 4.91 -6.09
N LEU A 100 3.86 5.13 -6.58
CA LEU A 100 3.65 5.60 -7.95
C LEU A 100 4.01 7.08 -8.14
N ASN A 101 4.07 7.88 -7.08
CA ASN A 101 4.51 9.29 -7.18
C ASN A 101 6.05 9.40 -7.23
N TYR A 102 6.77 8.61 -6.43
CA TYR A 102 8.22 8.73 -6.30
C TYR A 102 9.02 7.69 -7.08
N ALA A 103 8.39 6.59 -7.49
CA ALA A 103 9.06 5.43 -8.09
C ALA A 103 8.29 4.77 -9.23
N ALA A 104 7.42 5.51 -9.93
CA ALA A 104 6.74 4.99 -11.13
C ALA A 104 7.72 4.51 -12.21
N ASP A 105 8.92 5.08 -12.29
CA ASP A 105 9.99 4.61 -13.19
C ASP A 105 10.48 3.19 -12.89
N ASN A 106 10.18 2.65 -11.71
CA ASN A 106 10.57 1.29 -11.31
C ASN A 106 9.40 0.30 -11.34
N ILE A 107 8.18 0.78 -11.58
CA ILE A 107 6.95 -0.01 -11.51
C ILE A 107 6.32 -0.06 -12.91
N PRO A 108 6.30 -1.24 -13.55
CA PRO A 108 5.70 -1.37 -14.88
C PRO A 108 4.20 -1.09 -14.82
N LYS A 109 3.64 -0.46 -15.87
CA LYS A 109 2.20 -0.19 -16.00
C LYS A 109 1.61 0.62 -14.82
N ALA A 110 2.39 1.55 -14.27
CA ALA A 110 2.00 2.41 -13.14
C ALA A 110 0.61 3.07 -13.27
N ASP A 111 0.26 3.58 -14.46
CA ASP A 111 -1.03 4.24 -14.68
C ASP A 111 -2.23 3.27 -14.64
N GLU A 112 -2.02 2.04 -15.11
CA GLU A 112 -3.02 0.98 -15.07
C GLU A 112 -3.25 0.52 -13.63
N ILE A 113 -2.16 0.29 -12.89
CA ILE A 113 -2.20 -0.01 -11.44
C ILE A 113 -2.96 1.09 -10.68
N ARG A 114 -2.68 2.37 -10.97
CA ARG A 114 -3.39 3.50 -10.35
C ARG A 114 -4.89 3.45 -10.60
N THR A 115 -5.28 3.13 -11.84
CA THR A 115 -6.68 2.99 -12.23
C THR A 115 -7.36 1.83 -11.50
N LEU A 116 -6.71 0.66 -11.45
CA LEU A 116 -7.27 -0.53 -10.78
C LEU A 116 -7.45 -0.33 -9.28
N VAL A 117 -6.45 0.26 -8.61
CA VAL A 117 -6.55 0.57 -7.17
C VAL A 117 -7.69 1.56 -6.90
N LYS A 118 -7.86 2.57 -7.78
CA LYS A 118 -8.97 3.52 -7.68
C LYS A 118 -10.33 2.85 -7.89
N ASP A 119 -10.45 1.96 -8.86
CA ASP A 119 -11.68 1.20 -9.12
C ASP A 119 -12.10 0.36 -7.90
N ILE A 120 -11.14 -0.30 -7.26
CA ILE A 120 -11.37 -1.06 -6.02
C ILE A 120 -11.84 -0.12 -4.90
N TRP A 121 -11.15 1.01 -4.70
CA TRP A 121 -11.52 2.01 -3.70
C TRP A 121 -12.94 2.54 -3.91
N ASP A 122 -13.28 2.96 -5.12
CA ASP A 122 -14.59 3.53 -5.44
C ASP A 122 -15.71 2.50 -5.20
N THR A 123 -15.47 1.23 -5.55
CA THR A 123 -16.40 0.11 -5.27
C THR A 123 -16.60 -0.08 -3.76
N ARG A 124 -15.52 -0.09 -2.97
CA ARG A 124 -15.61 -0.25 -1.51
C ARG A 124 -16.29 0.94 -0.83
N ILE A 125 -16.04 2.17 -1.29
CA ILE A 125 -16.72 3.37 -0.77
C ILE A 125 -18.22 3.34 -1.11
N ALA A 126 -18.60 2.87 -2.29
CA ALA A 126 -20.01 2.68 -2.65
C ALA A 126 -20.70 1.68 -1.71
N LYS A 127 -20.09 0.51 -1.45
CA LYS A 127 -20.59 -0.48 -0.48
C LYS A 127 -20.73 0.11 0.91
N LEU A 128 -19.74 0.87 1.37
CA LEU A 128 -19.76 1.51 2.69
C LEU A 128 -20.92 2.49 2.82
N ARG A 129 -21.20 3.28 1.77
CA ARG A 129 -22.35 4.21 1.76
C ARG A 129 -23.68 3.46 1.87
N VAL A 130 -23.86 2.39 1.09
CA VAL A 130 -25.08 1.57 1.14
C VAL A 130 -25.26 0.91 2.51
N SER A 131 -24.19 0.33 3.07
CA SER A 131 -24.22 -0.30 4.39
C SER A 131 -24.50 0.71 5.53
N ALA A 132 -23.99 1.93 5.42
CA ALA A 132 -24.26 2.99 6.39
C ALA A 132 -25.72 3.49 6.30
N ASP A 133 -26.26 3.65 5.08
CA ASP A 133 -27.65 4.05 4.87
C ASP A 133 -28.63 2.99 5.39
N SER A 134 -28.37 1.69 5.14
CA SER A 134 -29.21 0.61 5.67
C SER A 134 -29.22 0.58 7.19
N PHE A 135 -28.06 0.77 7.83
CA PHE A 135 -27.90 0.80 9.29
C PHE A 135 -28.79 1.89 9.93
N VAL A 136 -28.77 3.10 9.36
CA VAL A 136 -29.58 4.23 9.86
C VAL A 136 -31.07 3.98 9.63
N ARG A 137 -31.45 3.51 8.43
CA ARG A 137 -32.87 3.28 8.09
C ARG A 137 -33.52 2.19 8.94
N GLN A 138 -32.77 1.14 9.27
CA GLN A 138 -33.26 0.01 10.05
C GLN A 138 -33.13 0.22 11.56
N GLN A 139 -32.56 1.35 12.00
CA GLN A 139 -32.29 1.66 13.41
C GLN A 139 -31.51 0.54 14.11
N GLU A 140 -30.55 -0.06 13.41
CA GLU A 140 -29.73 -1.12 13.95
C GLU A 140 -28.84 -0.59 15.08
N ALA A 141 -28.65 -1.39 16.14
CA ALA A 141 -27.76 -1.04 17.25
C ALA A 141 -26.31 -1.54 17.05
N HIS A 142 -26.07 -2.40 16.07
CA HIS A 142 -24.77 -3.04 15.85
C HIS A 142 -24.51 -3.33 14.37
N ALA A 143 -23.33 -2.95 13.88
CA ALA A 143 -22.84 -3.30 12.55
C ALA A 143 -21.43 -3.91 12.63
N ARG A 144 -21.20 -5.03 11.95
CA ARG A 144 -19.88 -5.67 11.89
C ARG A 144 -19.19 -5.35 10.58
N LYS A 145 -18.10 -4.57 10.64
CA LYS A 145 -17.14 -4.48 9.54
C LYS A 145 -16.18 -5.66 9.65
N LYS A 146 -16.12 -6.51 8.62
CA LYS A 146 -15.12 -7.59 8.57
C LYS A 146 -13.73 -6.94 8.42
N SER A 147 -12.95 -6.93 9.49
CA SER A 147 -11.54 -6.59 9.46
C SER A 147 -10.78 -7.87 9.13
N TYR A 148 -10.10 -7.90 7.99
CA TYR A 148 -9.11 -8.91 7.68
C TYR A 148 -7.77 -8.31 8.13
N ALA A 149 -7.22 -8.86 9.21
CA ALA A 149 -5.90 -8.53 9.73
C ALA A 149 -4.88 -9.53 9.16
#